data_AF-A0A6L8I0M1-F1
#
_entry.id   AF-A0A6L8I0M1-F1
#
_cell.length_a   1.000
_cell.length_b   1.000
_cell.length_c   1.000
_cell.angle_alpha   90.00
_cell.angle_beta   90.00
_cell.angle_gamma   90.00
#
_symmetry.space_group_name_H-M   'P 1'
#
loop_
_entity.id
_entity.type
_entity.pdbx_description
1 polymer ?
#
loop_
_entity_poly.entity_id
_entity_poly.type
_entity_poly.pdbx_seq_one_letter_code
_entity_poly.pdbx_strand_id
1 'polypeptide(L)' 'MNDAHVAALAMEYQAEVHSNDADFSRFPGLRWRNPL' A
#
# COMPACT_ATOMS: atom_id res chain seq x y z
N MET A 1 -5.47 -13.08 -2.24
CA MET A 1 -4.58 -12.00 -2.72
C MET A 1 -4.71 -10.89 -1.68
N ASN A 2 -3.79 -10.85 -0.71
CA ASN A 2 -3.93 -10.09 0.54
C ASN A 2 -3.22 -8.73 0.43
N ASP A 3 -3.47 -7.78 1.35
CA ASP A 3 -2.83 -6.46 1.37
C ASP A 3 -1.30 -6.54 1.31
N ALA A 4 -0.72 -7.58 1.92
CA ALA A 4 0.71 -7.84 1.86
C ALA A 4 1.24 -8.06 0.43
N HIS A 5 0.47 -8.71 -0.45
CA HIS A 5 0.86 -8.87 -1.86
C HIS A 5 0.80 -7.53 -2.61
N VAL A 6 -0.22 -6.72 -2.34
CA VAL A 6 -0.35 -5.39 -2.95
C VAL A 6 0.76 -4.48 -2.46
N ALA A 7 1.05 -4.49 -1.16
CA ALA A 7 2.13 -3.72 -0.55
C ALA A 7 3.51 -4.14 -1.11
N ALA A 8 3.76 -5.45 -1.23
CA ALA A 8 4.99 -5.95 -1.84
C ALA A 8 5.15 -5.45 -3.28
N LEU A 9 4.11 -5.59 -4.11
CA LEU A 9 4.15 -5.12 -5.49
C LEU A 9 4.37 -3.59 -5.56
N ALA A 10 3.67 -2.82 -4.73
CA ALA A 10 3.84 -1.38 -4.72
C ALA A 10 5.26 -0.96 -4.29
N MET A 11 5.85 -1.65 -3.30
CA MET A 11 7.22 -1.37 -2.86
C MET A 11 8.26 -1.74 -3.93
N GLU A 12 8.13 -2.91 -4.58
CA GLU A 12 9.03 -3.37 -5.64
C GLU A 12 9.07 -2.40 -6.83
N TYR A 13 7.91 -1.85 -7.21
CA TYR A 13 7.79 -0.92 -8.33
C TYR A 13 7.86 0.55 -7.91
N GLN A 14 8.15 0.84 -6.63
CA GLN A 14 8.13 2.20 -6.05
C GLN A 14 6.81 2.95 -6.34
N ALA A 15 5.71 2.22 -6.46
CA ALA A 15 4.38 2.73 -6.74
C ALA A 15 3.66 3.20 -5.46
N GLU A 16 2.60 3.98 -5.64
CA GLU A 16 1.76 4.49 -4.55
C GLU A 16 0.42 3.75 -4.53
N VAL A 17 0.03 3.22 -3.37
CA VAL A 17 -1.27 2.57 -3.17
C VAL A 17 -2.31 3.62 -2.85
N HIS A 18 -3.36 3.71 -3.68
CA HIS A 18 -4.52 4.58 -3.42
C HIS A 18 -5.65 3.72 -2.89
N SER A 19 -5.91 3.79 -1.59
CA SER A 19 -6.96 2.99 -0.93
C SER A 19 -7.46 3.71 0.31
N ASN A 20 -8.73 3.53 0.66
CA ASN A 20 -9.30 4.04 1.91
C ASN A 20 -9.04 3.10 3.10
N ASP A 21 -8.35 1.98 2.85
CA ASP A 21 -8.06 0.97 3.84
C ASP A 21 -6.82 1.35 4.66
N ALA A 22 -7.03 1.64 5.95
CA ALA A 22 -5.97 2.01 6.87
C ALA A 22 -5.02 0.85 7.19
N ASP A 23 -5.37 -0.39 6.84
CA ASP A 23 -4.50 -1.55 7.04
C ASP A 23 -3.19 -1.43 6.26
N PHE A 24 -3.11 -0.61 5.21
CA PHE A 24 -1.86 -0.33 4.50
C PHE A 24 -0.84 0.47 5.33
N SER A 25 -1.28 1.17 6.39
CA SER A 25 -0.41 1.91 7.29
C SER A 25 0.54 1.01 8.10
N ARG A 26 0.29 -0.30 8.17
CA ARG A 26 1.14 -1.28 8.87
C ARG A 26 2.41 -1.67 8.11
N PHE A 27 2.54 -1.27 6.85
CA PHE A 27 3.69 -1.61 6.01
C PHE A 27 4.69 -0.44 5.97
N PRO A 28 5.77 -0.46 6.77
CA PRO A 28 6.76 0.60 6.76
C PRO A 28 7.45 0.69 5.40
N GLY A 29 7.54 1.91 4.86
CA GLY A 29 8.12 2.17 3.53
C GLY A 29 7.11 2.09 2.37
N LEU A 30 5.88 1.63 2.62
CA LEU A 30 4.82 1.69 1.63
C LEU A 30 4.34 3.13 1.44
N ARG A 31 4.35 3.60 0.20
CA ARG A 31 3.69 4.85 -0.18
C ARG A 31 2.20 4.56 -0.31
N TRP A 32 1.41 5.01 0.66
CA TRP A 32 -0.04 4.84 0.67
C TRP A 32 -0.74 6.18 0.86
N ARG A 33 -1.82 6.39 0.11
CA ARG A 33 -2.66 7.58 0.17
C ARG A 33 -4.13 7.18 0.21
N ASN A 34 -4.87 7.83 1.09
CA ASN A 34 -6.32 7.76 1.11
C ASN A 34 -6.91 8.79 0.10
N PRO A 35 -7.62 8.36 -0.95
CA PRO A 35 -8.20 9.25 -1.96
C PRO A 35 -9.57 9.88 -1.58
N LEU A 36 -10.20 9.46 -0.47
CA LEU A 36 -11.47 10.02 0.01
C LEU A 36 -11.30 11.08 1.10
#